data_AF-A0A849UB62-F1
#
_entry.id   AF-A0A849UB62-F1
#
_cell.length_a   1.000
_cell.length_b   1.000
_cell.length_c   1.000
_cell.angle_alpha   90.00
_cell.angle_beta   90.00
_cell.angle_gamma   90.00
#
_symmetry.space_group_name_H-M   'P 1'
#
loop_
_entity.id
_entity.type
_entity.pdbx_description
1 polymer ?
#
loop_
_entity_poly.entity_id
_entity_poly.type
_entity_poly.pdbx_seq_one_letter_code
_entity_poly.pdbx_strand_id
1 'polypeptide(L)'
;IKRFAKDSRKEGCFHVIGGMEALAKAPALVISEGYATAASLSQALGFATVAAFDSGNLPLVAKALHEKFSDKPIVIAGDDDEHLEATQGVNPGRSKAEEASKAVGGKVLLPIFAPGEQAANPKGFTDFNDLANNSVLGKEGIERQVCSIVDSVIEKHQARIEQQQAHTQKKEQRPRRAAKNG
;
A
#
# COMPACT_ATOMS: atom_id res chain seq x y z
N ILE A 1 4.42 24.89 -1.99
CA ILE A 1 3.02 24.59 -2.41
C ILE A 1 3.03 24.29 -3.91
N LYS A 2 3.01 23.01 -4.31
CA LYS A 2 2.83 22.64 -5.72
C LYS A 2 1.38 22.96 -6.11
N ARG A 3 1.19 24.06 -6.83
CA ARG A 3 -0.12 24.49 -7.34
C ARG A 3 -0.40 23.74 -8.64
N PHE A 4 -1.31 22.77 -8.60
CA PHE A 4 -1.84 22.17 -9.81
C PHE A 4 -3.12 22.89 -10.24
N ALA A 5 -3.26 23.15 -11.54
CA ALA A 5 -4.34 23.90 -12.18
C ALA A 5 -5.75 23.46 -11.74
N LYS A 6 -6.67 24.42 -11.71
CA LYS A 6 -7.95 24.40 -10.98
C LYS A 6 -9.06 23.54 -11.63
N ASP A 7 -8.83 22.94 -12.80
CA ASP A 7 -9.89 22.28 -13.58
C ASP A 7 -9.49 20.93 -14.23
N SER A 8 -8.42 20.28 -13.76
CA SER A 8 -8.10 18.91 -14.22
C SER A 8 -8.82 17.88 -13.34
N ARG A 9 -9.50 16.88 -13.94
CA ARG A 9 -9.99 15.69 -13.23
C ARG A 9 -8.79 14.99 -12.57
N LYS A 10 -8.46 15.36 -11.34
CA LYS A 10 -7.38 14.73 -10.55
C LYS A 10 -7.88 13.49 -9.82
N GLU A 11 -9.16 13.50 -9.46
CA GLU A 11 -9.81 12.41 -8.74
C GLU A 11 -9.77 11.12 -9.55
N GLY A 12 -9.16 10.09 -8.97
CA GLY A 12 -9.04 8.76 -9.56
C GLY A 12 -7.96 8.61 -10.62
N CYS A 13 -7.18 9.65 -10.93
CA CYS A 13 -6.01 9.52 -11.81
C CYS A 13 -4.81 8.94 -11.06
N PHE A 14 -4.11 7.98 -11.67
CA PHE A 14 -2.91 7.38 -11.10
C PHE A 14 -1.92 7.01 -12.21
N HIS A 15 -0.67 6.79 -11.82
CA HIS A 15 0.36 6.26 -12.71
C HIS A 15 0.84 4.91 -12.22
N VAL A 16 1.00 3.95 -13.13
CA VAL A 16 1.49 2.61 -12.81
C VAL A 16 2.93 2.48 -13.28
N ILE A 17 3.84 2.28 -12.33
CA ILE A 17 5.24 1.99 -12.61
C ILE A 17 5.30 0.59 -13.26
N GLY A 18 5.85 0.50 -14.47
CA GLY A 18 5.86 -0.74 -15.26
C GLY A 18 4.57 -1.02 -16.05
N GLY A 19 3.54 -0.19 -15.92
CA GLY A 19 2.30 -0.28 -16.71
C GLY A 19 1.27 -1.29 -16.19
N MET A 20 0.05 -1.20 -16.74
CA MET A 20 -1.12 -1.96 -16.27
C MET A 20 -0.98 -3.49 -16.40
N GLU A 21 -0.26 -3.97 -17.42
CA GLU A 21 -0.03 -5.41 -17.60
C GLU A 21 0.89 -5.99 -16.51
N ALA A 22 1.93 -5.25 -16.13
CA ALA A 22 2.81 -5.64 -15.03
C ALA A 22 2.06 -5.60 -13.70
N LEU A 23 1.19 -4.59 -13.50
CA LEU A 23 0.35 -4.50 -12.30
C LEU A 23 -0.64 -5.66 -12.19
N ALA A 24 -1.22 -6.12 -13.30
CA ALA A 24 -2.11 -7.28 -13.28
C ALA A 24 -1.39 -8.58 -12.85
N LYS A 25 -0.09 -8.69 -13.13
CA LYS A 25 0.77 -9.82 -12.75
C LYS A 25 1.39 -9.67 -11.36
N ALA A 26 1.34 -8.48 -10.76
CA ALA A 26 1.91 -8.24 -9.45
C ALA A 26 1.18 -9.08 -8.38
N PRO A 27 1.90 -9.62 -7.39
CA PRO A 27 1.30 -10.44 -6.32
C PRO A 27 0.50 -9.60 -5.31
N ALA A 28 0.75 -8.29 -5.26
CA ALA A 28 0.03 -7.34 -4.43
C ALA A 28 -0.10 -5.99 -5.15
N LEU A 29 -1.10 -5.19 -4.78
CA LEU A 29 -1.18 -3.79 -5.19
C LEU A 29 -0.48 -2.92 -4.15
N VAL A 30 0.58 -2.23 -4.54
CA VAL A 30 1.29 -1.28 -3.68
C VAL A 30 1.07 0.13 -4.22
N ILE A 31 0.42 0.97 -3.43
CA ILE A 31 -0.04 2.31 -3.84
C ILE A 31 0.61 3.35 -2.94
N SER A 32 1.28 4.33 -3.53
CA SER A 32 1.87 5.47 -2.83
C SER A 32 1.32 6.81 -3.31
N GLU A 33 1.57 7.87 -2.54
CA GLU A 33 1.25 9.25 -2.94
C GLU A 33 2.09 9.69 -4.14
N GLY A 34 3.41 9.76 -3.98
CA GLY A 34 4.33 10.30 -4.98
C GLY A 34 4.80 9.29 -6.03
N TYR A 35 5.14 9.78 -7.23
CA TYR A 35 5.78 8.99 -8.28
C TYR A 35 7.18 8.48 -7.86
N ALA A 36 7.99 9.33 -7.23
CA ALA A 36 9.34 8.95 -6.79
C ALA A 36 9.30 7.83 -5.75
N THR A 37 8.35 7.91 -4.82
CA THR A 37 8.05 6.84 -3.85
C THR A 37 7.61 5.57 -4.58
N ALA A 38 6.64 5.63 -5.49
CA ALA A 38 6.19 4.46 -6.25
C ALA A 38 7.36 3.79 -7.00
N ALA A 39 8.21 4.58 -7.65
CA ALA A 39 9.37 4.07 -8.38
C ALA A 39 10.37 3.38 -7.46
N SER A 40 10.67 3.97 -6.31
CA SER A 40 11.58 3.38 -5.31
C SER A 40 11.02 2.07 -4.74
N LEU A 41 9.71 2.03 -4.46
CA LEU A 41 9.02 0.82 -4.03
C LEU A 41 9.04 -0.27 -5.13
N SER A 42 8.84 0.11 -6.39
CA SER A 42 8.89 -0.84 -7.52
C SER A 42 10.28 -1.44 -7.70
N GLN A 43 11.33 -0.62 -7.52
CA GLN A 43 12.71 -1.08 -7.56
C GLN A 43 13.01 -2.07 -6.43
N ALA A 44 12.57 -1.76 -5.20
CA ALA A 44 12.79 -2.64 -4.04
C ALA A 44 12.00 -3.97 -4.15
N LEU A 45 10.75 -3.91 -4.60
CA LEU A 45 9.85 -5.06 -4.67
C LEU A 45 10.04 -5.92 -5.92
N GLY A 46 10.62 -5.37 -6.99
CA GLY A 46 10.79 -6.06 -8.27
C GLY A 46 9.48 -6.23 -9.07
N PHE A 47 8.39 -5.55 -8.70
CA PHE A 47 7.13 -5.58 -9.43
C PHE A 47 6.46 -4.20 -9.50
N ALA A 48 5.36 -4.11 -10.26
CA ALA A 48 4.66 -2.86 -10.54
C ALA A 48 3.98 -2.26 -9.30
N THR A 49 4.10 -0.94 -9.16
CA THR A 49 3.49 -0.14 -8.09
C THR A 49 2.71 1.02 -8.68
N VAL A 50 1.95 1.73 -7.84
CA VAL A 50 1.05 2.79 -8.28
C VAL A 50 1.31 4.09 -7.53
N ALA A 51 1.37 5.20 -8.26
CA ALA A 51 1.38 6.55 -7.71
C ALA A 51 0.01 7.21 -7.84
N ALA A 52 -0.56 7.67 -6.74
CA ALA A 52 -1.85 8.38 -6.67
C ALA A 52 -1.72 9.91 -6.86
N PHE A 53 -0.50 10.42 -7.01
CA PHE A 53 -0.11 11.84 -7.16
C PHE A 53 -0.29 12.74 -5.95
N ASP A 54 -1.30 12.49 -5.11
CA ASP A 54 -1.50 13.17 -3.82
C ASP A 54 -2.20 12.25 -2.80
N SER A 55 -2.01 12.56 -1.51
CA SER A 55 -2.61 11.81 -0.38
C SER A 55 -4.13 11.82 -0.40
N GLY A 56 -4.74 12.93 -0.84
CA GLY A 56 -6.20 13.04 -0.97
C GLY A 56 -6.79 12.05 -1.97
N ASN A 57 -6.02 11.65 -2.97
CA ASN A 57 -6.43 10.72 -4.01
C ASN A 57 -6.18 9.25 -3.66
N LEU A 58 -5.41 8.94 -2.61
CA LEU A 58 -5.13 7.56 -2.17
C LEU A 58 -6.40 6.73 -1.97
N PRO A 59 -7.46 7.19 -1.26
CA PRO A 59 -8.66 6.37 -1.05
C PRO A 59 -9.42 6.09 -2.35
N LEU A 60 -9.43 7.04 -3.29
CA LEU A 60 -10.12 6.89 -4.58
C LEU A 60 -9.39 5.88 -5.47
N VAL A 61 -8.07 6.02 -5.59
CA VAL A 61 -7.23 5.10 -6.38
C VAL A 61 -7.24 3.70 -5.78
N ALA A 62 -7.14 3.59 -4.45
CA ALA A 62 -7.21 2.30 -3.76
C ALA A 62 -8.52 1.57 -4.05
N LYS A 63 -9.67 2.26 -3.93
CA LYS A 63 -10.98 1.68 -4.25
C LYS A 63 -11.08 1.23 -5.69
N ALA A 64 -10.70 2.09 -6.64
CA ALA A 64 -10.78 1.77 -8.07
C ALA A 64 -9.93 0.56 -8.45
N LEU A 65 -8.73 0.42 -7.87
CA LEU A 65 -7.86 -0.73 -8.09
C LEU A 65 -8.37 -1.98 -7.38
N HIS A 66 -8.94 -1.85 -6.18
CA HIS A 66 -9.55 -2.97 -5.47
C HIS A 66 -10.76 -3.54 -6.24
N GLU A 67 -11.60 -2.69 -6.82
CA GLU A 67 -12.72 -3.14 -7.67
C GLU A 67 -12.23 -3.93 -8.89
N LYS A 68 -11.10 -3.52 -9.48
CA LYS A 68 -10.52 -4.16 -10.66
C LYS A 68 -9.75 -5.45 -10.34
N PHE A 69 -9.07 -5.49 -9.20
CA PHE A 69 -8.21 -6.59 -8.75
C PHE A 69 -8.61 -7.01 -7.33
N SER A 70 -9.85 -7.46 -7.18
CA SER A 70 -10.47 -7.77 -5.88
C SER A 70 -9.86 -8.99 -5.18
N ASP A 71 -9.12 -9.81 -5.92
CA ASP A 71 -8.37 -10.96 -5.47
C ASP A 71 -6.99 -10.61 -4.92
N LYS A 72 -6.55 -9.34 -4.99
CA LYS A 72 -5.18 -8.96 -4.60
C LYS A 72 -5.14 -8.29 -3.24
N PRO A 73 -4.16 -8.64 -2.40
CA PRO A 73 -3.90 -7.86 -1.20
C PRO A 73 -3.37 -6.48 -1.58
N ILE A 74 -3.70 -5.48 -0.77
CA ILE A 74 -3.38 -4.07 -1.03
C ILE A 74 -2.53 -3.51 0.11
N VAL A 75 -1.45 -2.82 -0.25
CA VAL A 75 -0.59 -2.06 0.66
C VAL A 75 -0.62 -0.59 0.25
N ILE A 76 -0.91 0.28 1.22
CA ILE A 76 -0.92 1.73 1.05
C ILE A 76 0.34 2.29 1.70
N ALA A 77 1.27 2.78 0.89
CA ALA A 77 2.48 3.46 1.33
C ALA A 77 2.18 4.96 1.49
N GLY A 78 2.07 5.40 2.74
CA GLY A 78 1.87 6.81 3.08
C GLY A 78 3.17 7.51 3.47
N ASP A 79 3.13 8.84 3.43
CA ASP A 79 4.18 9.69 4.00
C ASP A 79 3.93 9.88 5.50
N ASP A 80 5.00 10.05 6.27
CA ASP A 80 4.97 10.30 7.71
C ASP A 80 5.32 11.76 8.01
N ASP A 81 4.32 12.63 7.89
CA ASP A 81 4.43 14.07 8.12
C ASP A 81 4.45 14.44 9.62
N GLU A 82 5.35 13.85 10.42
CA GLU A 82 5.41 14.06 11.88
C GLU A 82 5.55 15.56 12.24
N HIS A 83 6.24 16.33 11.42
CA HIS A 83 6.33 17.78 11.58
C HIS A 83 4.97 18.49 11.49
N LEU A 84 4.10 18.07 10.58
CA LEU A 84 2.75 18.63 10.46
C LEU A 84 1.88 18.19 11.62
N GLU A 85 2.08 16.98 12.15
CA GLU A 85 1.41 16.54 13.36
C GLU A 85 1.79 17.42 14.56
N ALA A 86 3.07 17.68 14.75
CA ALA A 86 3.56 18.52 15.84
C ALA A 86 3.11 19.99 15.74
N THR A 87 2.93 20.52 14.53
CA THR A 87 2.63 21.94 14.30
C THR A 87 1.15 22.25 14.05
N GLN A 88 0.43 21.33 13.41
CA GLN A 88 -0.97 21.49 12.99
C GLN A 88 -1.91 20.47 13.65
N GLY A 89 -1.38 19.50 14.40
CA GLY A 89 -2.16 18.46 15.06
C GLY A 89 -2.67 17.36 14.12
N VAL A 90 -2.18 17.32 12.87
CA VAL A 90 -2.59 16.34 11.86
C VAL A 90 -1.41 15.88 11.01
N ASN A 91 -1.34 14.58 10.73
CA ASN A 91 -0.44 13.96 9.76
C ASN A 91 -1.26 13.53 8.52
N PRO A 92 -1.35 14.37 7.46
CA PRO A 92 -2.23 14.09 6.33
C PRO A 92 -1.84 12.82 5.58
N GLY A 93 -0.54 12.58 5.35
CA GLY A 93 -0.04 11.37 4.67
C GLY A 93 -0.49 10.10 5.37
N ARG A 94 -0.22 10.00 6.68
CA ARG A 94 -0.68 8.88 7.53
C ARG A 94 -2.20 8.74 7.56
N SER A 95 -2.92 9.83 7.84
CA SER A 95 -4.38 9.81 7.98
C SER A 95 -5.07 9.32 6.70
N LYS A 96 -4.58 9.77 5.54
CA LYS A 96 -5.13 9.37 4.24
C LYS A 96 -4.74 7.96 3.83
N ALA A 97 -3.52 7.53 4.15
CA ALA A 97 -3.12 6.15 3.95
C ALA A 97 -3.99 5.19 4.79
N GLU A 98 -4.28 5.54 6.05
CA GLU A 98 -5.19 4.79 6.91
C GLU A 98 -6.63 4.78 6.39
N GLU A 99 -7.15 5.91 5.91
CA GLU A 99 -8.47 6.01 5.28
C GLU A 99 -8.58 5.06 4.07
N ALA A 100 -7.58 5.11 3.18
CA ALA A 100 -7.52 4.24 2.00
C ALA A 100 -7.42 2.76 2.39
N SER A 101 -6.56 2.44 3.35
CA SER A 101 -6.38 1.08 3.86
C SER A 101 -7.66 0.52 4.45
N LYS A 102 -8.40 1.30 5.25
CA LYS A 102 -9.69 0.89 5.82
C LYS A 102 -10.74 0.66 4.73
N ALA A 103 -10.75 1.49 3.70
CA ALA A 103 -11.72 1.39 2.60
C ALA A 103 -11.60 0.11 1.77
N VAL A 104 -10.40 -0.49 1.71
CA VAL A 104 -10.13 -1.67 0.86
C VAL A 104 -9.67 -2.90 1.64
N GLY A 105 -9.66 -2.83 2.97
CA GLY A 105 -9.11 -3.89 3.82
C GLY A 105 -7.60 -4.12 3.62
N GLY A 106 -6.88 -3.07 3.21
CA GLY A 106 -5.44 -3.11 2.95
C GLY A 106 -4.59 -2.98 4.21
N LYS A 107 -3.27 -2.85 4.01
CA LYS A 107 -2.28 -2.58 5.06
C LYS A 107 -1.60 -1.24 4.82
N VAL A 108 -1.50 -0.41 5.87
CA VAL A 108 -0.67 0.81 5.84
C VAL A 108 0.79 0.46 6.04
N LEU A 109 1.64 1.12 5.27
CA LEU A 109 3.09 1.11 5.34
C LEU A 109 3.57 2.57 5.38
N LEU A 110 4.40 2.92 6.37
CA LEU A 110 4.98 4.24 6.52
C LEU A 110 6.51 4.08 6.65
N PRO A 111 7.30 5.07 6.19
CA PRO A 111 8.75 5.01 6.33
C PRO A 111 9.15 5.09 7.81
N ILE A 112 10.08 4.22 8.22
CA ILE A 112 10.73 4.28 9.52
C ILE A 112 12.15 4.79 9.32
N PHE A 113 12.45 5.93 9.92
CA PHE A 113 13.77 6.57 9.86
C PHE A 113 14.67 6.14 11.03
N ALA A 114 15.97 6.40 10.93
CA ALA A 114 16.88 6.10 12.02
C ALA A 114 16.60 7.02 13.23
N PRO A 115 16.88 6.55 14.45
CA PRO A 115 16.64 7.35 15.65
C PRO A 115 17.29 8.73 15.58
N GLY A 116 16.49 9.78 15.78
CA GLY A 116 16.94 11.18 15.79
C GLY A 116 16.94 11.88 14.43
N GLU A 117 16.74 11.17 13.31
CA GLU A 117 16.71 11.79 11.97
C GLU A 117 15.53 12.76 11.82
N GLN A 118 14.31 12.28 12.12
CA GLN A 118 13.11 13.11 12.09
C GLN A 118 13.18 14.27 13.09
N ALA A 119 13.81 14.10 14.25
CA ALA A 119 14.01 15.19 15.20
C ALA A 119 15.03 16.24 14.70
N ALA A 120 16.09 15.81 14.02
CA ALA A 120 17.14 16.68 13.50
C ALA A 120 16.71 17.45 12.25
N ASN A 121 15.91 16.83 11.37
CA ASN A 121 15.36 17.48 10.18
C ASN A 121 13.92 17.02 9.89
N PRO A 122 12.92 17.55 10.61
CA PRO A 122 11.53 17.09 10.52
C PRO A 122 10.89 17.22 9.13
N LYS A 123 11.47 18.02 8.23
CA LYS A 123 10.95 18.24 6.86
C LYS A 123 11.70 17.46 5.78
N GLY A 124 12.81 16.80 6.13
CA GLY A 124 13.62 16.04 5.18
C GLY A 124 13.59 14.53 5.42
N PHE A 125 12.68 14.09 6.30
CA PHE A 125 12.45 12.70 6.66
C PHE A 125 10.94 12.46 6.76
N THR A 126 10.25 12.61 5.65
CA THR A 126 8.79 12.45 5.58
C THR A 126 8.37 11.28 4.71
N ASP A 127 9.11 10.95 3.66
CA ASP A 127 8.70 9.92 2.71
C ASP A 127 9.77 8.81 2.49
N PHE A 128 9.40 7.76 1.75
CA PHE A 128 10.35 6.70 1.39
C PHE A 128 11.49 7.20 0.48
N ASN A 129 11.29 8.28 -0.28
CA ASN A 129 12.35 8.84 -1.11
C ASN A 129 13.43 9.52 -0.23
N ASP A 130 13.03 10.19 0.85
CA ASP A 130 13.94 10.69 1.88
C ASP A 130 14.65 9.54 2.61
N LEU A 131 13.95 8.44 2.88
CA LEU A 131 14.57 7.24 3.46
C LEU A 131 15.66 6.68 2.54
N ALA A 132 15.44 6.70 1.22
CA ALA A 132 16.44 6.26 0.24
C ALA A 132 17.67 7.15 0.17
N ASN A 133 17.48 8.48 0.21
CA ASN A 133 18.49 9.44 -0.22
C ASN A 133 19.12 10.24 0.93
N ASN A 134 18.39 10.45 2.03
CA ASN A 134 18.80 11.32 3.13
C ASN A 134 19.10 10.54 4.41
N SER A 135 18.46 9.36 4.59
CA SER A 135 18.65 8.55 5.80
C SER A 135 19.94 7.74 5.74
N VAL A 136 20.55 7.54 6.91
CA VAL A 136 21.65 6.59 7.08
C VAL A 136 21.26 5.15 6.76
N LEU A 137 19.95 4.84 6.77
CA LEU A 137 19.43 3.53 6.37
C LEU A 137 19.47 3.34 4.84
N GLY A 138 19.38 4.43 4.09
CA GLY A 138 19.43 4.46 2.63
C GLY A 138 18.46 3.50 1.96
N LYS A 139 18.81 3.07 0.73
CA LYS A 139 18.01 2.14 -0.07
C LYS A 139 17.80 0.79 0.60
N GLU A 140 18.79 0.28 1.34
CA GLU A 140 18.65 -0.96 2.10
C GLU A 140 17.55 -0.85 3.17
N GLY A 141 17.38 0.34 3.76
CA GLY A 141 16.29 0.63 4.69
C GLY A 141 14.92 0.42 4.06
N ILE A 142 14.75 0.88 2.82
CA ILE A 142 13.51 0.67 2.05
C ILE A 142 13.32 -0.82 1.80
N GLU A 143 14.31 -1.50 1.23
CA GLU A 143 14.20 -2.92 0.89
C GLU A 143 13.79 -3.77 2.10
N ARG A 144 14.44 -3.57 3.24
CA ARG A 144 14.14 -4.32 4.47
C ARG A 144 12.72 -4.05 4.98
N GLN A 145 12.30 -2.79 5.02
CA GLN A 145 10.99 -2.42 5.56
C GLN A 145 9.86 -2.84 4.62
N VAL A 146 10.01 -2.55 3.33
CA VAL A 146 8.97 -2.74 2.31
C VAL A 146 8.81 -4.22 1.99
N CYS A 147 9.89 -4.94 1.67
CA CYS A 147 9.79 -6.34 1.29
C CYS A 147 9.24 -7.18 2.44
N SER A 148 9.72 -6.98 3.68
CA SER A 148 9.23 -7.73 4.84
C SER A 148 7.71 -7.56 5.06
N ILE A 149 7.19 -6.33 4.95
CA ILE A 149 5.77 -6.05 5.16
C ILE A 149 4.93 -6.59 4.00
N VAL A 150 5.38 -6.38 2.77
CA VAL A 150 4.64 -6.80 1.57
C VAL A 150 4.62 -8.31 1.43
N ASP A 151 5.76 -8.99 1.67
CA ASP A 151 5.83 -10.45 1.68
C ASP A 151 4.90 -11.04 2.75
N SER A 152 4.90 -10.48 3.97
CA SER A 152 3.97 -10.92 5.02
C SER A 152 2.50 -10.74 4.62
N VAL A 153 2.18 -9.68 3.87
CA VAL A 153 0.83 -9.42 3.38
C VAL A 153 0.43 -10.42 2.30
N ILE A 154 1.34 -10.72 1.36
CA ILE A 154 1.13 -11.72 0.29
C ILE A 154 0.94 -13.11 0.90
N GLU A 155 1.83 -13.52 1.79
CA GLU A 155 1.79 -14.85 2.44
C GLU A 155 0.48 -15.06 3.22
N LYS A 156 0.07 -14.07 4.03
CA LYS A 156 -1.18 -14.14 4.80
C LYS A 156 -2.40 -14.20 3.89
N HIS A 157 -2.37 -13.48 2.78
CA HIS A 157 -3.44 -13.48 1.80
C HIS A 157 -3.56 -14.86 1.12
N GLN A 158 -2.43 -15.42 0.67
CA GLN A 158 -2.37 -16.74 0.05
C GLN A 158 -2.85 -17.83 1.02
N ALA A 159 -2.37 -17.83 2.27
CA ALA A 159 -2.81 -18.77 3.29
C ALA A 159 -4.33 -18.67 3.56
N ARG A 160 -4.91 -17.46 3.52
CA ARG A 160 -6.35 -17.25 3.68
C ARG A 160 -7.15 -17.86 2.51
N ILE A 161 -6.68 -17.69 1.27
CA ILE A 161 -7.31 -18.29 0.10
C ILE A 161 -7.28 -19.82 0.21
N GLU A 162 -6.14 -20.40 0.54
CA GLU A 162 -5.98 -21.86 0.65
C GLU A 162 -6.89 -22.45 1.74
N GLN A 163 -6.98 -21.81 2.90
CA GLN A 163 -7.89 -22.22 3.97
C GLN A 163 -9.37 -22.15 3.55
N GLN A 164 -9.76 -21.12 2.81
CA GLN A 164 -11.13 -20.99 2.29
C GLN A 164 -11.46 -22.09 1.27
N GLN A 165 -10.53 -22.39 0.35
CA GLN A 165 -10.70 -23.46 -0.63
C GLN A 165 -10.79 -24.84 0.05
N ALA A 166 -9.92 -25.12 1.02
CA ALA A 166 -9.94 -26.38 1.77
C ALA A 166 -11.24 -26.55 2.58
N HIS A 167 -11.78 -25.47 3.15
CA HIS A 167 -13.06 -25.51 3.88
C HIS A 167 -14.26 -25.75 2.95
N THR A 168 -14.26 -25.14 1.76
CA THR A 168 -15.30 -25.36 0.74
C THR A 168 -15.30 -26.80 0.25
N GLN A 169 -14.12 -27.36 -0.10
CA GLN A 169 -14.00 -28.76 -0.54
C GLN A 169 -14.45 -29.75 0.55
N LYS A 170 -14.10 -29.52 1.83
CA LYS A 170 -14.56 -30.36 2.94
C LYS A 170 -16.08 -30.31 3.17
N LYS A 171 -16.73 -29.18 2.91
CA LYS A 171 -18.20 -29.05 2.99
C LYS A 171 -18.89 -29.80 1.86
N GLU A 172 -18.34 -29.76 0.65
CA GLU A 172 -18.90 -30.45 -0.52
C GLU A 172 -18.72 -31.97 -0.44
N GLN A 173 -17.63 -32.45 0.14
CA GLN A 173 -17.34 -33.88 0.32
C GLN A 173 -18.03 -34.54 1.53
N ARG A 174 -18.74 -33.77 2.38
CA ARG A 174 -19.51 -34.35 3.50
C ARG A 174 -20.72 -35.09 2.91
N PRO A 175 -20.78 -36.44 3.01
CA PRO A 175 -21.90 -37.18 2.44
C PRO A 175 -23.19 -36.78 3.16
N ARG A 176 -24.29 -36.65 2.41
CA ARG A 176 -25.65 -36.59 2.96
C ARG A 176 -25.90 -37.88 3.75
N ARG A 177 -25.50 -37.94 5.02
CA ARG A 177 -25.84 -39.07 5.90
C ARG A 177 -27.35 -39.03 6.14
N ALA A 178 -28.02 -39.92 5.42
CA ALA A 178 -29.29 -40.57 5.73
C ALA A 178 -30.41 -39.70 6.33
N ALA A 179 -31.27 -39.17 5.46
CA ALA A 179 -32.70 -39.16 5.71
C ALA A 179 -33.30 -40.45 5.10
N LYS A 180 -33.03 -41.58 5.76
CA LYS A 180 -33.83 -42.80 5.69
C LYS A 180 -34.11 -43.18 7.14
N ASN A 181 -35.36 -43.56 7.41
CA ASN A 181 -36.03 -43.89 8.67
C ASN A 181 -37.03 -42.76 9.02
N GLY A 182 -38.34 -42.93 8.90
CA GLY A 182 -39.18 -44.07 8.55
C GLY A 182 -40.63 -43.60 8.54
#